data_AF-A0A920B5Q0-F1
#
_entry.id   AF-A0A920B5Q0-F1
#
_cell.length_a   1.000
_cell.length_b   1.000
_cell.length_c   1.000
_cell.angle_alpha   90.00
_cell.angle_beta   90.00
_cell.angle_gamma   90.00
#
_symmetry.space_group_name_H-M   'P 1'
#
loop_
_entity.id
_entity.type
_entity.pdbx_description
1 polymer ?
#
loop_
_entity_poly.entity_id
_entity_poly.type
_entity_poly.pdbx_seq_one_letter_code
_entity_poly.pdbx_strand_id
1 'polypeptide(L)' 'MSLSIIVLAAGKGSRMLSAKPKVLHEVGNYPMLFHILDSINSFRRC' A
#
# COMPACT_ATOMS: atom_id res chain seq x y z
N MET A 1 -24.62 1.47 5.16
CA MET A 1 -23.65 2.47 5.64
C MET A 1 -22.37 2.26 4.85
N SER A 2 -21.80 3.28 4.22
CA SER A 2 -20.64 3.11 3.32
C SER A 2 -19.33 3.34 4.06
N LEU A 3 -18.36 2.44 3.89
CA LEU A 3 -17.01 2.58 4.44
C LEU A 3 -16.06 3.13 3.36
N SER A 4 -15.47 4.29 3.62
CA SER A 4 -14.44 4.90 2.77
C SER A 4 -13.09 4.84 3.46
N ILE A 5 -12.05 4.44 2.73
CA ILE A 5 -10.68 4.28 3.24
C ILE A 5 -9.73 5.09 2.36
N ILE A 6 -8.85 5.87 2.99
CA ILE A 6 -7.84 6.70 2.31
C ILE A 6 -6.45 6.16 2.64
N VAL A 7 -5.67 5.82 1.60
CA VAL A 7 -4.29 5.35 1.73
C VAL A 7 -3.32 6.43 1.28
N LEU A 8 -2.52 6.95 2.21
CA LEU A 8 -1.53 7.99 1.91
C LEU A 8 -0.23 7.36 1.36
N ALA A 9 -0.14 7.26 0.03
CA ALA A 9 0.95 6.56 -0.67
C ALA A 9 1.91 7.47 -1.47
N ALA A 10 1.85 8.79 -1.30
CA ALA A 10 2.59 9.76 -2.11
C ALA A 10 4.09 9.95 -1.74
N GLY A 11 4.63 9.15 -0.82
CA GLY A 11 6.01 9.31 -0.33
C GLY A 11 7.07 8.83 -1.33
N LYS A 12 8.05 9.68 -1.65
CA LYS A 12 9.18 9.35 -2.55
C LYS A 12 10.04 8.18 -2.07
N GLY A 13 10.16 7.99 -0.74
CA GLY A 13 11.03 6.94 -0.19
C GLY A 13 12.52 7.25 -0.34
N SER A 14 12.95 8.51 -0.12
CA SER A 14 14.34 8.96 -0.36
C SER A 14 15.41 8.16 0.38
N ARG A 15 15.11 7.64 1.56
CA ARG A 15 16.02 6.78 2.34
C ARG A 15 16.21 5.37 1.74
N MET A 16 15.38 4.98 0.77
CA MET A 16 15.51 3.70 0.07
C MET A 16 16.52 3.73 -1.09
N LEU A 17 17.10 4.90 -1.40
CA LEU A 17 18.12 5.07 -2.44
C LEU A 17 17.73 4.43 -3.79
N SER A 18 16.46 4.54 -4.15
CA SER A 18 15.88 3.93 -5.35
C SER A 18 15.02 4.95 -6.08
N ALA A 19 14.98 4.85 -7.41
CA ALA A 19 14.03 5.59 -8.23
C ALA A 19 12.58 5.10 -8.02
N LYS A 20 12.41 3.86 -7.53
CA LYS A 20 11.10 3.27 -7.25
C LYS A 20 10.54 3.84 -5.93
N PRO A 21 9.32 4.41 -5.91
CA PRO A 21 8.66 4.85 -4.68
C PRO A 21 8.52 3.73 -3.66
N LYS A 22 8.60 4.04 -2.37
CA LYS A 22 8.57 3.05 -1.28
C LYS A 22 7.45 2.03 -1.41
N VAL A 23 6.23 2.49 -1.70
CA VAL A 23 5.04 1.63 -1.75
C VAL A 23 5.06 0.57 -2.86
N LEU A 24 5.91 0.75 -3.86
CA LEU A 24 6.06 -0.21 -4.96
C LEU A 24 7.22 -1.20 -4.73
N HIS A 25 8.05 -1.01 -3.70
CA HIS A 25 9.08 -2.00 -3.35
C HIS A 25 8.46 -3.30 -2.86
N GLU A 26 9.07 -4.42 -3.23
CA GLU A 26 8.54 -5.75 -2.97
C GLU A 26 8.87 -6.23 -1.56
N VAL A 27 7.89 -6.89 -0.94
CA VAL A 27 7.97 -7.60 0.33
C VAL A 27 7.24 -8.93 0.12
N GLY A 28 7.96 -10.04 0.23
CA GLY A 28 7.40 -11.36 -0.02
C GLY A 28 6.84 -11.53 -1.44
N ASN A 29 7.60 -11.09 -2.46
CA ASN A 29 7.24 -11.13 -3.88
C ASN A 29 6.03 -10.27 -4.30
N TYR A 30 5.50 -9.43 -3.40
CA TYR A 30 4.43 -8.50 -3.70
C TYR A 30 4.80 -7.05 -3.32
N PRO A 31 4.37 -6.03 -4.07
CA PRO A 31 4.58 -4.63 -3.70
C PRO A 31 4.02 -4.34 -2.30
N MET A 32 4.66 -3.48 -1.51
CA MET A 32 4.15 -3.05 -0.19
C MET A 32 2.67 -2.60 -0.23
N LEU A 33 2.27 -1.88 -1.30
CA LEU A 33 0.90 -1.44 -1.49
C LEU A 33 -0.12 -2.59 -1.59
N PHE A 34 0.29 -3.74 -2.13
CA PHE A 34 -0.57 -4.91 -2.26
C PHE A 34 -1.07 -5.39 -0.90
N HIS A 35 -0.17 -5.49 0.08
CA HIS A 35 -0.52 -5.93 1.44
C HIS A 35 -1.54 -5.02 2.12
N ILE A 36 -1.48 -3.71 1.84
CA ILE A 36 -2.44 -2.72 2.33
C ILE A 36 -3.82 -2.96 1.70
N LEU A 37 -3.87 -3.15 0.38
CA LEU A 37 -5.12 -3.40 -0.35
C LEU A 37 -5.76 -4.74 0.05
N ASP A 38 -4.96 -5.77 0.25
CA ASP A 38 -5.42 -7.09 0.72
C ASP A 38 -6.02 -6.99 2.13
N SER A 39 -5.38 -6.25 3.03
CA SER A 39 -5.93 -5.96 4.36
C SER A 39 -7.27 -5.22 4.27
N ILE A 40 -7.38 -4.26 3.34
CA ILE A 40 -8.61 -3.47 3.13
C ILE A 40 -9.78 -4.35 2.64
N ASN A 41 -9.51 -5.35 1.80
CA ASN A 41 -10.55 -6.25 1.30
C ASN A 41 -11.32 -6.97 2.42
N SER A 42 -10.67 -7.20 3.57
CA SER A 42 -11.33 -7.81 4.74
C SER A 42 -12.41 -6.92 5.35
N PHE A 43 -12.32 -5.59 5.20
CA PHE A 43 -13.27 -4.63 5.73
C PHE A 43 -14.47 -4.35 4.81
N ARG A 44 -14.45 -4.85 3.56
CA ARG A 44 -15.53 -4.68 2.57
C ARG A 44 -16.69 -5.67 2.71
N ARG A 45 -16.68 -6.54 3.72
CA ARG A 45 -17.60 -7.70 3.83
C ARG A 45 -18.85 -7.48 4.69
N CYS A 46 -19.17 -6.25 5.09
CA CYS A 46 -20.42 -5.92 5.81
C CYS A 46 -21.37 -5.06 4.97
#